data_AF-A0A925GIK0-F1
#
_entry.id   AF-A0A925GIK0-F1
#
_cell.length_a   1.000
_cell.length_b   1.000
_cell.length_c   1.000
_cell.angle_alpha   90.00
_cell.angle_beta   90.00
_cell.angle_gamma   90.00
#
_symmetry.space_group_name_H-M   'P 1'
#
loop_
_entity.id
_entity.type
_entity.pdbx_description
1 polymer ?
#
loop_
_entity_poly.entity_id
_entity_poly.type
_entity_poly.pdbx_seq_one_letter_code
_entity_poly.pdbx_strand_id
1 'polypeptide(L)'
;MKKTLIFAFFLLGAAPRGYAQTLDAELARLKTNLALVVYSGAVEERSLWSPRSDYVACRVMGKWIGVSLHNLALTPDRWHGKRVGLLKSSAAPHELSADELSLFRAASEVQPILIRTRAGTRYALQPEGEGSVLVATRADGQIRRLWSSGGEPCYSLSLSPDEKYLACLGERSGLLLTKIE
;
A
#
# COMPACT_ATOMS: atom_id res chain seq x y z
N MET A 1 0.14 -23.85 31.96
CA MET A 1 -0.71 -22.66 31.79
C MET A 1 -1.25 -22.65 30.35
N LYS A 2 -2.53 -22.97 30.16
CA LYS A 2 -3.19 -22.96 28.84
C LYS A 2 -3.78 -21.57 28.60
N LYS A 3 -3.33 -20.86 27.57
CA LYS A 3 -3.93 -19.58 27.15
C LYS A 3 -5.16 -19.89 26.30
N THR A 4 -6.34 -19.62 26.84
CA THR A 4 -7.62 -19.69 26.12
C THR A 4 -7.69 -18.49 25.17
N LEU A 5 -7.67 -18.74 23.86
CA LEU A 5 -8.07 -17.76 22.85
C LEU A 5 -9.60 -17.63 22.90
N ILE A 6 -10.10 -16.43 23.20
CA ILE A 6 -11.53 -16.12 23.11
C ILE A 6 -11.78 -15.56 21.70
N PHE A 7 -12.47 -16.34 20.86
CA PHE A 7 -13.06 -15.83 19.62
C PHE A 7 -14.39 -15.16 19.96
N ALA A 8 -14.45 -13.84 19.87
CA ALA A 8 -15.70 -13.10 19.96
C ALA A 8 -16.41 -13.16 18.60
N PHE A 9 -17.49 -13.96 18.53
CA PHE A 9 -18.48 -13.88 17.45
C PHE A 9 -19.31 -12.61 17.63
N PHE A 10 -19.13 -11.63 16.75
CA PHE A 10 -20.08 -10.53 16.61
C PHE A 10 -21.12 -10.88 15.55
N LEU A 11 -22.39 -10.70 15.93
CA LEU A 11 -23.58 -10.80 15.08
C LEU A 11 -23.37 -10.04 13.76
N LEU A 12 -23.48 -10.75 12.64
CA LEU A 12 -23.56 -10.17 11.31
C LEU A 12 -24.89 -9.40 11.19
N GLY A 13 -24.83 -8.08 11.39
CA GLY A 13 -25.73 -7.20 10.66
C GLY A 13 -25.34 -7.24 9.19
N ALA A 14 -26.22 -7.74 8.33
CA ALA A 14 -26.03 -7.66 6.88
C ALA A 14 -25.89 -6.18 6.50
N ALA A 15 -24.69 -5.78 6.11
CA ALA A 15 -24.47 -4.45 5.55
C ALA A 15 -25.36 -4.29 4.31
N PRO A 16 -26.05 -3.15 4.13
CA PRO A 16 -26.79 -2.90 2.89
C PRO A 16 -25.83 -3.06 1.70
N ARG A 17 -26.35 -3.49 0.54
CA ARG A 17 -25.64 -3.51 -0.75
C ARG A 17 -25.27 -2.07 -1.16
N GLY A 18 -24.35 -1.46 -0.43
CA GLY A 18 -23.78 -0.14 -0.65
C GLY A 18 -22.53 -0.30 -1.50
N TYR A 19 -22.34 0.63 -2.44
CA TYR A 19 -21.17 0.79 -3.31
C TYR A 19 -19.91 0.08 -2.79
N ALA A 20 -19.37 -0.83 -3.60
CA ALA A 20 -18.10 -1.51 -3.30
C ALA A 20 -17.06 -0.46 -2.86
N GLN A 21 -16.65 -0.50 -1.60
CA GLN A 21 -15.74 0.49 -1.03
C GLN A 21 -14.37 0.29 -1.64
N THR A 22 -13.98 1.16 -2.57
CA THR A 22 -12.67 1.15 -3.20
C THR A 22 -11.66 1.89 -2.34
N LEU A 23 -10.36 1.61 -2.53
CA LEU A 23 -9.29 2.39 -1.92
C LEU A 23 -9.47 3.90 -2.18
N ASP A 24 -9.83 4.29 -3.40
CA ASP A 24 -10.10 5.68 -3.78
C ASP A 24 -11.19 6.33 -2.93
N ALA A 25 -12.32 5.64 -2.74
CA ALA A 25 -13.44 6.15 -1.96
C ALA A 25 -13.06 6.31 -0.48
N GLU A 26 -12.32 5.35 0.07
CA GLU A 26 -11.88 5.39 1.47
C GLU A 26 -10.84 6.48 1.71
N LEU A 27 -9.85 6.64 0.83
CA LEU A 27 -8.87 7.73 0.89
C LEU A 27 -9.54 9.10 0.82
N ALA A 28 -10.49 9.28 -0.10
CA ALA A 28 -11.28 10.51 -0.23
C ALA A 28 -12.09 10.79 1.05
N ARG A 29 -12.78 9.78 1.60
CA ARG A 29 -13.55 9.88 2.86
C ARG A 29 -12.66 10.31 4.03
N LEU A 30 -11.45 9.75 4.11
CA LEU A 30 -10.48 10.06 5.17
C LEU A 30 -9.72 11.38 4.95
N LYS A 31 -9.83 11.99 3.77
CA LYS A 31 -9.08 13.19 3.36
C LYS A 31 -7.56 12.97 3.45
N THR A 32 -7.10 11.84 2.93
CA THR A 32 -5.67 11.52 2.79
C THR A 32 -5.43 10.83 1.45
N ASN A 33 -4.19 10.85 0.97
CA ASN A 33 -3.75 10.08 -0.19
C ASN A 33 -2.87 8.89 0.21
N LEU A 34 -2.69 8.63 1.51
CA LEU A 34 -1.81 7.58 2.02
C LEU A 34 -2.63 6.51 2.74
N ALA A 35 -2.36 5.24 2.44
CA ALA A 35 -2.89 4.09 3.16
C ALA A 35 -1.77 3.16 3.63
N LEU A 36 -1.97 2.53 4.79
CA LEU A 36 -1.14 1.45 5.30
C LEU A 36 -1.96 0.16 5.22
N VAL A 37 -1.66 -0.67 4.23
CA VAL A 37 -2.51 -1.82 3.84
C VAL A 37 -1.99 -3.16 4.36
N VAL A 38 -0.70 -3.23 4.73
CA VAL A 38 -0.15 -4.33 5.52
C VAL A 38 0.68 -3.72 6.63
N TYR A 39 0.29 -3.96 7.88
CA TYR A 39 1.05 -3.51 9.05
C TYR A 39 1.94 -4.63 9.58
N SER A 40 3.20 -4.66 9.15
CA SER A 40 4.17 -5.70 9.54
C SER A 40 5.61 -5.23 9.33
N GLY A 41 6.45 -5.35 10.37
CA GLY A 41 7.90 -5.17 10.27
C GLY A 41 8.64 -6.38 9.68
N ALA A 42 7.90 -7.42 9.24
CA ALA A 42 8.44 -8.62 8.58
C ALA A 42 8.12 -8.62 7.08
N VAL A 43 7.90 -7.43 6.49
CA VAL A 43 7.82 -7.31 5.03
C VAL A 43 9.19 -7.57 4.41
N GLU A 44 9.18 -8.29 3.30
CA GLU A 44 10.36 -8.74 2.58
C GLU A 44 10.18 -8.41 1.09
N GLU A 45 11.32 -8.37 0.39
CA GLU A 45 11.38 -8.13 -1.06
C GLU A 45 10.66 -6.85 -1.50
N ARG A 46 10.03 -6.87 -2.66
CA ARG A 46 9.35 -5.73 -3.28
C ARG A 46 7.85 -5.94 -3.30
N SER A 47 7.10 -4.85 -3.41
CA SER A 47 5.68 -4.94 -3.71
C SER A 47 5.46 -5.37 -5.16
N LEU A 48 4.39 -6.13 -5.39
CA LEU A 48 3.94 -6.56 -6.72
C LEU A 48 2.51 -6.09 -6.95
N TRP A 49 2.22 -5.68 -8.17
CA TRP A 49 0.89 -5.30 -8.61
C TRP A 49 0.27 -6.40 -9.46
N SER A 50 -1.02 -6.64 -9.24
CA SER A 50 -1.84 -7.38 -10.20
C SER A 50 -1.88 -6.66 -11.55
N PRO A 51 -2.04 -7.38 -12.67
CA PRO A 51 -2.15 -6.77 -13.99
C PRO A 51 -3.30 -5.75 -14.15
N ARG A 52 -4.34 -5.84 -13.31
CA ARG A 52 -5.51 -4.96 -13.37
C ARG A 52 -5.51 -3.84 -12.33
N SER A 53 -4.42 -3.67 -11.58
CA SER A 53 -4.34 -2.71 -10.46
C SER A 53 -5.38 -2.90 -9.34
N ASP A 54 -6.03 -4.06 -9.25
CA ASP A 54 -7.08 -4.34 -8.26
C ASP A 54 -6.56 -5.04 -7.01
N TYR A 55 -5.31 -5.51 -7.05
CA TYR A 55 -4.56 -6.05 -5.93
C TYR A 55 -3.12 -5.52 -5.91
N VAL A 56 -2.58 -5.39 -4.70
CA VAL A 56 -1.16 -5.26 -4.41
C VAL A 56 -0.72 -6.40 -3.51
N ALA A 57 0.50 -6.88 -3.66
CA ALA A 57 1.07 -7.93 -2.83
C ALA A 57 2.43 -7.54 -2.27
N CYS A 58 2.77 -8.09 -1.12
CA CYS A 58 4.12 -8.05 -0.55
C CYS A 58 4.46 -9.41 0.05
N ARG A 59 5.76 -9.70 0.21
CA ARG A 59 6.19 -10.90 0.90
C ARG A 59 6.24 -10.62 2.41
N VAL A 60 5.65 -11.48 3.22
CA VAL A 60 5.64 -11.38 4.68
C VAL A 60 6.01 -12.74 5.26
N MET A 61 7.11 -12.80 6.01
CA MET A 61 7.61 -14.05 6.61
C MET A 61 7.69 -15.21 5.59
N GLY A 62 8.29 -14.95 4.43
CA GLY A 62 8.44 -15.93 3.37
C GLY A 62 7.21 -16.19 2.48
N LYS A 63 6.02 -15.65 2.80
CA LYS A 63 4.77 -15.86 2.04
C LYS A 63 4.33 -14.62 1.26
N TRP A 64 3.84 -14.80 0.04
CA TRP A 64 3.28 -13.70 -0.74
C TRP A 64 1.84 -13.44 -0.34
N ILE A 65 1.57 -12.26 0.18
CA ILE A 65 0.25 -11.86 0.67
C ILE A 65 -0.32 -10.79 -0.25
N GLY A 66 -1.46 -11.08 -0.87
CA GLY A 66 -2.23 -10.15 -1.70
C GLY A 66 -3.34 -9.43 -0.93
N VAL A 67 -3.45 -8.13 -1.16
CA VAL A 67 -4.48 -7.25 -0.60
C VAL A 67 -5.33 -6.71 -1.74
N SER A 68 -6.64 -6.97 -1.71
CA SER A 68 -7.58 -6.39 -2.67
C SER A 68 -7.74 -4.90 -2.42
N LEU A 69 -7.85 -4.10 -3.48
CA LEU A 69 -8.17 -2.68 -3.43
C LEU A 69 -9.68 -2.39 -3.46
N HIS A 70 -10.48 -3.45 -3.41
CA HIS A 70 -11.94 -3.42 -3.35
C HIS A 70 -12.45 -3.94 -2.00
N ASN A 71 -13.63 -3.46 -1.61
CA ASN A 71 -14.29 -3.80 -0.35
C ASN A 71 -13.39 -3.58 0.87
N LEU A 72 -12.58 -2.54 0.82
CA LEU A 72 -11.67 -2.15 1.89
C LEU A 72 -12.39 -1.24 2.88
N ALA A 73 -12.07 -1.43 4.17
CA ALA A 73 -12.47 -0.52 5.23
C ALA A 73 -11.21 0.06 5.87
N LEU A 74 -10.99 1.37 5.70
CA LEU A 74 -9.86 2.08 6.29
C LEU A 74 -10.30 2.85 7.54
N THR A 75 -9.53 2.76 8.61
CA THR A 75 -9.69 3.64 9.77
C THR A 75 -8.72 4.80 9.70
N PRO A 76 -9.12 6.03 10.09
CA PRO A 76 -8.18 7.14 10.19
C PRO A 76 -7.12 6.83 11.26
N ASP A 77 -5.85 7.02 10.91
CA ASP A 77 -4.73 6.88 11.84
C ASP A 77 -3.63 7.92 11.53
N ARG A 78 -2.52 7.85 12.26
CA ARG A 78 -1.32 8.63 12.05
C ARG A 78 -0.10 7.74 11.87
N TRP A 79 0.62 7.99 10.78
CA TRP A 79 1.94 7.41 10.53
C TRP A 79 2.97 8.55 10.50
N HIS A 80 3.88 8.57 11.49
CA HIS A 80 4.87 9.65 11.68
C HIS A 80 4.28 11.07 11.63
N GLY A 81 3.12 11.24 12.28
CA GLY A 81 2.39 12.51 12.32
C GLY A 81 1.59 12.85 11.06
N LYS A 82 1.65 12.04 10.00
CA LYS A 82 0.83 12.18 8.79
C LYS A 82 -0.45 11.38 8.91
N ARG A 83 -1.55 11.94 8.40
CA ARG A 83 -2.83 11.23 8.33
C ARG A 83 -2.72 10.08 7.34
N VAL A 84 -3.06 8.87 7.78
CA VAL A 84 -3.06 7.66 6.94
C VAL A 84 -4.41 6.94 7.10
N GLY A 85 -4.83 6.23 6.06
CA GLY A 85 -5.87 5.22 6.19
C GLY A 85 -5.25 3.87 6.56
N LEU A 86 -5.50 3.37 7.77
CA LEU A 86 -5.05 2.06 8.19
C LEU A 86 -6.07 1.00 7.78
N LEU A 87 -5.65 -0.05 7.08
CA LEU A 87 -6.54 -1.14 6.71
C LEU A 87 -7.04 -1.88 7.95
N LYS A 88 -8.36 -1.89 8.16
CA LYS A 88 -8.98 -2.73 9.18
C LYS A 88 -9.00 -4.16 8.67
N SER A 89 -8.65 -5.12 9.53
CA SER A 89 -8.49 -6.56 9.27
C SER A 89 -9.70 -7.31 8.66
N SER A 90 -10.77 -6.62 8.21
CA SER A 90 -11.94 -7.23 7.58
C SER A 90 -11.72 -7.64 6.12
N ALA A 91 -10.82 -6.98 5.39
CA ALA A 91 -10.35 -7.49 4.10
C ALA A 91 -9.19 -8.45 4.39
N ALA A 92 -9.49 -9.73 4.53
CA ALA A 92 -8.48 -10.73 4.85
C ALA A 92 -7.45 -10.75 3.71
N PRO A 93 -6.16 -10.45 4.01
CA PRO A 93 -5.11 -10.69 3.05
C PRO A 93 -5.12 -12.18 2.68
N HIS A 94 -4.88 -12.50 1.41
CA HIS A 94 -4.83 -13.90 0.95
C HIS A 94 -3.42 -14.25 0.52
N GLU A 95 -3.02 -15.50 0.71
CA GLU A 95 -1.74 -15.99 0.20
C GLU A 95 -1.88 -16.24 -1.31
N LEU A 96 -0.97 -15.67 -2.11
CA LEU A 96 -0.99 -15.86 -3.56
C LEU A 96 -0.61 -17.30 -3.92
N SER A 97 -1.36 -17.89 -4.86
CA SER A 97 -0.95 -19.11 -5.56
C SER A 97 0.28 -18.86 -6.46
N ALA A 98 0.92 -19.94 -6.92
CA ALA A 98 2.05 -19.85 -7.84
C ALA A 98 1.67 -19.17 -9.18
N ASP A 99 0.47 -19.45 -9.69
CA ASP A 99 -0.04 -18.87 -10.93
C ASP A 99 -0.31 -17.36 -10.78
N GLU A 100 -0.95 -16.95 -9.68
CA GLU A 100 -1.16 -15.53 -9.36
C GLU A 100 0.18 -14.80 -9.20
N LEU A 101 1.13 -15.39 -8.46
CA LEU A 101 2.45 -14.80 -8.29
C LEU A 101 3.18 -14.61 -9.63
N SER A 102 3.06 -15.56 -10.55
CA SER A 102 3.61 -15.45 -11.91
C SER A 102 3.00 -14.26 -12.66
N LEU A 103 1.68 -14.12 -12.62
CA LEU A 103 0.97 -12.99 -13.25
C LEU A 103 1.37 -11.64 -12.65
N PHE A 104 1.48 -11.55 -11.32
CA PHE A 104 1.88 -10.34 -10.63
C PHE A 104 3.33 -9.95 -10.96
N ARG A 105 4.25 -10.94 -11.02
CA ARG A 105 5.65 -10.71 -11.41
C ARG A 105 5.76 -10.22 -12.85
N ALA A 106 4.97 -10.76 -13.77
CA ALA A 106 4.96 -10.34 -15.17
C ALA A 106 4.46 -8.89 -15.35
N ALA A 107 3.51 -8.46 -14.50
CA ALA A 107 2.96 -7.10 -14.56
C ALA A 107 3.79 -6.04 -13.81
N SER A 108 4.69 -6.45 -12.91
CA SER A 108 5.42 -5.54 -12.04
C SER A 108 6.81 -5.22 -12.57
N GLU A 109 7.04 -3.98 -12.95
CA GLU A 109 8.38 -3.52 -13.35
C GLU A 109 9.37 -3.56 -12.17
N VAL A 110 10.64 -3.85 -12.48
CA VAL A 110 11.73 -3.82 -11.50
C VAL A 110 12.32 -2.41 -11.46
N GLN A 111 11.88 -1.58 -10.52
CA GLN A 111 12.46 -0.24 -10.34
C GLN A 111 12.67 0.05 -8.84
N PRO A 112 13.93 0.16 -8.34
CA PRO A 112 14.16 0.13 -6.90
C PRO A 112 13.75 1.40 -6.15
N ILE A 113 13.93 2.59 -6.75
CA ILE A 113 13.83 3.87 -6.01
C ILE A 113 13.32 5.07 -6.83
N LEU A 114 13.28 4.97 -8.16
CA LEU A 114 12.83 6.01 -9.07
C LEU A 114 11.86 5.38 -10.05
N ILE A 115 10.68 5.98 -10.23
CA ILE A 115 9.70 5.60 -11.24
C ILE A 115 9.32 6.80 -12.09
N ARG A 116 8.97 6.55 -13.35
CA ARG A 116 8.39 7.54 -14.25
C ARG A 116 7.06 7.03 -14.80
N THR A 117 6.02 7.86 -14.72
CA THR A 117 4.71 7.57 -15.34
C THR A 117 4.75 7.87 -16.84
N ARG A 118 3.73 7.41 -17.58
CA ARG A 118 3.55 7.74 -19.01
C ARG A 118 3.46 9.25 -19.25
N ALA A 119 2.90 10.00 -18.30
CA ALA A 119 2.83 11.46 -18.35
C ALA A 119 4.18 12.16 -18.11
N GLY A 120 5.25 11.41 -17.82
CA GLY A 120 6.60 11.93 -17.60
C GLY A 120 6.89 12.37 -16.16
N THR A 121 5.91 12.31 -15.26
CA THR A 121 6.12 12.59 -13.83
C THR A 121 7.05 11.54 -13.23
N ARG A 122 8.09 12.01 -12.55
CA ARG A 122 9.05 11.16 -11.85
C ARG A 122 8.70 11.11 -10.37
N TYR A 123 8.67 9.93 -9.79
CA TYR A 123 8.54 9.71 -8.35
C TYR A 123 9.81 9.07 -7.82
N ALA A 124 10.36 9.61 -6.73
CA ALA A 124 11.58 9.10 -6.13
C ALA A 124 11.44 8.98 -4.63
N LEU A 125 11.86 7.83 -4.08
CA LEU A 125 12.17 7.70 -2.65
C LEU A 125 13.60 8.18 -2.45
N GLN A 126 13.76 9.26 -1.70
CA GLN A 126 15.06 9.84 -1.38
C GLN A 126 15.34 9.66 0.12
N PRO A 127 16.59 9.40 0.52
CA PRO A 127 16.98 9.39 1.93
C PRO A 127 16.74 10.77 2.57
N GLU A 128 16.28 10.77 3.83
CA GLU A 128 16.14 11.99 4.62
C GLU A 128 16.43 11.68 6.10
N GLY A 129 17.66 12.00 6.54
CA GLY A 129 18.15 11.56 7.85
C GLY A 129 18.09 10.03 7.94
N GLU A 130 17.50 9.52 9.02
CA GLU A 130 17.23 8.09 9.22
C GLU A 130 15.98 7.59 8.45
N GLY A 131 15.30 8.47 7.70
CA GLY A 131 14.04 8.17 7.03
C GLY A 131 14.10 8.28 5.51
N SER A 132 12.94 8.43 4.92
CA SER A 132 12.76 8.61 3.48
C SER A 132 11.69 9.64 3.19
N VAL A 133 11.86 10.33 2.06
CA VAL A 133 10.88 11.27 1.51
C VAL A 133 10.46 10.80 0.13
N LEU A 134 9.15 10.82 -0.15
CA LEU A 134 8.63 10.62 -1.49
C LEU A 134 8.49 11.97 -2.20
N VAL A 135 9.21 12.14 -3.30
CA VAL A 135 9.24 13.37 -4.10
C VAL A 135 8.67 13.08 -5.47
N ALA A 136 7.79 13.96 -5.95
CA ALA A 136 7.28 13.98 -7.31
C ALA A 136 7.93 15.14 -8.09
N THR A 137 8.39 14.88 -9.31
CA THR A 137 8.88 15.89 -10.26
C THR A 137 8.06 15.76 -11.54
N ARG A 138 7.20 16.74 -11.80
CA ARG A 138 6.38 16.80 -13.01
C ARG A 138 7.25 17.01 -14.25
N ALA A 139 6.68 16.75 -15.43
CA ALA A 139 7.38 16.90 -16.70
C ALA A 139 7.87 18.34 -16.98
N ASP A 140 7.19 19.34 -16.41
CA ASP A 140 7.55 20.76 -16.47
C ASP A 140 8.65 21.17 -15.47
N GLY A 141 9.17 20.21 -14.69
CA GLY A 141 10.19 20.43 -13.67
C GLY A 141 9.65 20.85 -12.30
N GLN A 142 8.33 21.01 -12.11
CA GLN A 142 7.77 21.30 -10.79
C GLN A 142 8.02 20.15 -9.82
N ILE A 143 8.63 20.47 -8.68
CA ILE A 143 8.95 19.50 -7.63
C ILE A 143 7.95 19.64 -6.47
N ARG A 144 7.38 18.53 -6.03
CA ARG A 144 6.49 18.46 -4.87
C ARG A 144 6.89 17.32 -3.97
N ARG A 145 7.01 17.61 -2.67
CA ARG A 145 7.13 16.60 -1.63
C ARG A 145 5.75 16.03 -1.30
N LEU A 146 5.58 14.72 -1.40
CA LEU A 146 4.32 14.05 -1.10
C LEU A 146 4.20 13.72 0.39
N TRP A 147 5.23 13.09 0.96
CA TRP A 147 5.31 12.76 2.39
C TRP A 147 6.74 12.47 2.81
N SER A 148 6.95 12.39 4.13
CA SER A 148 8.18 11.89 4.77
C SER A 148 7.82 10.88 5.83
N SER A 149 8.65 9.86 5.97
CA SER A 149 8.49 8.74 6.90
C SER A 149 9.07 9.01 8.29
N GLY A 150 9.49 10.23 8.60
CA GLY A 150 9.83 10.64 9.98
C GLY A 150 10.85 9.75 10.70
N GLY A 151 11.89 9.30 10.00
CA GLY A 151 12.93 8.44 10.57
C GLY A 151 12.70 6.94 10.41
N GLU A 152 11.84 6.52 9.48
CA GLU A 152 11.72 5.14 9.05
C GLU A 152 12.20 4.98 7.59
N PRO A 153 13.24 4.18 7.32
CA PRO A 153 13.64 3.88 5.95
C PRO A 153 12.50 3.25 5.16
N CYS A 154 12.26 3.76 3.95
CA CYS A 154 11.32 3.18 2.99
C CYS A 154 12.07 2.74 1.73
N TYR A 155 11.66 1.62 1.16
CA TYR A 155 12.31 1.02 -0.01
C TYR A 155 11.29 0.42 -0.97
N SER A 156 11.78 -0.05 -2.12
CA SER A 156 11.00 -0.75 -3.13
C SER A 156 9.77 0.03 -3.60
N LEU A 157 10.00 1.15 -4.28
CA LEU A 157 8.92 1.87 -4.94
C LEU A 157 8.39 1.04 -6.12
N SER A 158 7.07 0.89 -6.26
CA SER A 158 6.44 0.29 -7.45
C SER A 158 5.19 1.07 -7.86
N LEU A 159 4.88 1.09 -9.15
CA LEU A 159 3.74 1.82 -9.73
C LEU A 159 2.68 0.83 -10.19
N SER A 160 1.42 1.13 -9.87
CA SER A 160 0.30 0.32 -10.35
C SER A 160 0.19 0.41 -11.89
N PRO A 161 -0.22 -0.65 -12.60
CA PRO A 161 -0.36 -0.64 -14.07
C PRO A 161 -1.25 0.47 -14.66
N ASP A 162 -2.22 0.95 -13.89
CA ASP A 162 -3.10 2.07 -14.21
C ASP A 162 -2.56 3.45 -13.77
N GLU A 163 -1.34 3.48 -13.23
CA GLU A 163 -0.58 4.65 -12.79
C GLU A 163 -1.26 5.52 -11.72
N LYS A 164 -2.23 4.99 -10.97
CA LYS A 164 -2.95 5.72 -9.91
C LYS A 164 -2.32 5.62 -8.54
N TYR A 165 -1.51 4.60 -8.31
CA TYR A 165 -0.96 4.31 -6.99
C TYR A 165 0.53 3.99 -7.07
N LEU A 166 1.25 4.45 -6.05
CA LEU A 166 2.58 3.98 -5.73
C LEU A 166 2.51 3.08 -4.50
N ALA A 167 3.23 1.96 -4.52
CA ALA A 167 3.49 1.15 -3.35
C ALA A 167 4.94 1.30 -2.90
N CYS A 168 5.17 1.34 -1.60
CA CYS A 168 6.51 1.20 -1.03
C CYS A 168 6.44 0.41 0.28
N LEU A 169 7.60 -0.07 0.73
CA LEU A 169 7.75 -0.80 1.97
C LEU A 169 8.47 0.07 2.98
N GLY A 170 7.81 0.35 4.11
CA GLY A 170 8.44 0.90 5.30
C GLY A 170 9.03 -0.23 6.13
N GLU A 171 10.28 -0.08 6.57
CA GLU A 171 11.01 -1.12 7.30
C GLU A 171 10.28 -1.65 8.53
N ARG A 172 9.53 -0.80 9.23
CA ARG A 172 8.80 -1.16 10.47
C ARG A 172 7.29 -1.21 10.27
N SER A 173 6.78 -0.44 9.33
CA SER A 173 5.36 -0.22 9.14
C SER A 173 4.77 -1.20 8.14
N GLY A 174 5.52 -1.68 7.14
CA GLY A 174 5.03 -2.59 6.13
C GLY A 174 4.64 -1.89 4.82
N LEU A 175 3.53 -2.31 4.20
CA LEU A 175 3.16 -1.88 2.85
C LEU A 175 2.32 -0.60 2.85
N LEU A 176 2.89 0.48 2.33
CA LEU A 176 2.23 1.77 2.13
C LEU A 176 1.77 1.93 0.68
N LEU A 177 0.57 2.51 0.50
CA LEU A 177 0.04 2.93 -0.79
C LEU A 177 -0.15 4.45 -0.81
N THR A 178 0.39 5.11 -1.83
CA THR A 178 0.17 6.54 -2.08
C THR A 178 -0.64 6.71 -3.36
N LYS A 179 -1.83 7.30 -3.25
CA LYS A 179 -2.57 7.78 -4.42
C LYS A 179 -1.84 8.97 -5.04
N ILE A 180 -1.65 8.90 -6.36
CA ILE A 180 -1.01 9.92 -7.19
C ILE A 180 -2.00 10.52 -8.20
N GLU A 181 -1.59 11.61 -8.85
CA GLU A 181 -2.41 12.45 -9.74
C GLU A 181 -2.40 11.96 -11.19
#